data_AF-A0A2M6Y369-F1
#
_entry.id   AF-A0A2M6Y369-F1
#
_cell.length_a   1.000
_cell.length_b   1.000
_cell.length_c   1.000
_cell.angle_alpha   90.00
_cell.angle_beta   90.00
_cell.angle_gamma   90.00
#
_symmetry.space_group_name_H-M   'P 1'
#
loop_
_entity.id
_entity.type
_entity.pdbx_description
1 polymer ?
#
loop_
_entity_poly.entity_id
_entity_poly.type
_entity_poly.pdbx_seq_one_letter_code
_entity_poly.pdbx_strand_id
1 'polypeptide(L)'
;MLKRQGSGKTQLIRLNAENLLVRDLLLPLLRGERDFFGRMKADISGWAGPKALCAVLFGSVARLEAEPGSDADLLLLASPAAKAALTAAADEFRRDFAPRYGIRLSPVILTVREALGRLKKGDPLIKNIMREGIDLGPAKLKEVLNDA
;
A
#
# COMPACT_ATOMS: atom_id res chain seq x y z
N MET A 1 -21.63 -20.56 14.84
CA MET A 1 -20.79 -19.42 14.43
C MET A 1 -20.24 -19.59 13.01
N LEU A 2 -19.62 -20.74 12.71
CA LEU A 2 -19.09 -21.07 11.38
C LEU A 2 -19.96 -22.15 10.71
N LYS A 3 -20.17 -22.04 9.39
CA LYS A 3 -20.71 -23.09 8.53
C LYS A 3 -19.62 -23.47 7.53
N ARG A 4 -19.31 -24.75 7.39
CA ARG A 4 -18.34 -25.26 6.41
C ARG A 4 -19.11 -25.81 5.20
N GLN A 5 -18.66 -25.48 3.99
CA GLN A 5 -19.18 -26.04 2.74
C GLN A 5 -18.01 -26.52 1.87
N GLY A 6 -18.14 -27.71 1.28
CA GLY A 6 -17.13 -28.34 0.41
C GLY A 6 -16.65 -29.71 0.92
N SER A 7 -16.07 -30.50 0.01
CA SER A 7 -15.42 -31.78 0.30
C SER A 7 -14.05 -31.81 -0.40
N GLY A 8 -12.98 -32.19 0.33
CA GLY A 8 -11.60 -32.21 -0.16
C GLY A 8 -10.63 -31.32 0.63
N LYS A 9 -9.50 -30.93 0.00
CA LYS A 9 -8.44 -30.10 0.63
C LYS A 9 -8.79 -28.61 0.76
N THR A 10 -9.84 -28.15 0.09
CA THR A 10 -10.31 -26.75 0.14
C THR A 10 -11.63 -26.70 0.88
N GLN A 11 -11.73 -25.84 1.90
CA GLN A 11 -12.96 -25.65 2.68
C GLN A 11 -13.44 -24.20 2.54
N LEU A 12 -14.70 -24.02 2.16
CA LEU A 12 -15.36 -22.73 2.27
C LEU A 12 -15.90 -22.57 3.68
N ILE A 13 -15.50 -21.50 4.36
CA ILE A 13 -15.99 -21.15 5.68
C ILE A 13 -16.91 -19.94 5.55
N ARG A 14 -18.14 -20.06 6.03
CA ARG A 14 -19.13 -18.98 6.08
C ARG A 14 -19.46 -18.63 7.52
N LEU A 15 -19.39 -17.34 7.86
CA LEU A 15 -19.85 -16.84 9.15
C LEU A 15 -21.39 -16.76 9.16
N ASN A 16 -22.01 -17.20 10.26
CA ASN A 16 -23.44 -16.99 10.47
C ASN A 16 -23.69 -15.55 10.97
N ALA A 17 -24.16 -14.67 10.10
CA ALA A 17 -24.40 -13.26 10.42
C ALA A 17 -25.46 -13.02 11.52
N GLU A 18 -26.33 -13.99 11.79
CA GLU A 18 -27.34 -13.89 12.86
C GLU A 18 -26.78 -14.24 14.25
N ASN A 19 -25.61 -14.87 14.32
CA ASN A 19 -24.99 -15.18 15.60
C ASN A 19 -24.55 -13.87 16.29
N LEU A 20 -24.95 -13.67 17.56
CA LEU A 20 -24.69 -12.44 18.31
C LEU A 20 -23.19 -12.04 18.32
N LEU A 21 -22.26 -13.00 18.50
CA LEU A 21 -20.82 -12.71 18.47
C LEU A 21 -20.35 -12.24 17.09
N VAL A 22 -20.89 -12.82 16.02
CA VAL A 22 -20.57 -12.42 14.65
C VAL A 22 -21.13 -11.02 14.38
N ARG A 23 -22.41 -10.80 14.71
CA ARG A 23 -23.14 -9.56 14.42
C ARG A 23 -22.59 -8.38 15.21
N ASP A 24 -22.36 -8.55 16.51
CA ASP A 24 -22.13 -7.44 17.44
C ASP A 24 -20.66 -7.20 17.72
N LEU A 25 -19.77 -8.18 17.50
CA LEU A 25 -18.34 -8.03 17.75
C LEU A 25 -17.52 -8.15 16.46
N LEU A 26 -17.63 -9.25 15.74
CA LEU A 26 -16.76 -9.49 14.58
C LEU A 26 -17.06 -8.59 13.39
N LEU A 27 -18.33 -8.42 12.99
CA LEU A 27 -18.67 -7.58 11.85
C LEU A 27 -18.28 -6.11 12.07
N PRO A 28 -18.54 -5.49 13.24
CA PRO A 28 -18.03 -4.15 13.54
C PRO A 28 -16.50 -4.08 13.50
N LEU A 29 -15.80 -5.09 14.03
CA LEU A 29 -14.34 -5.14 14.00
C LEU A 29 -13.80 -5.20 12.57
N LEU A 30 -14.34 -6.10 11.73
CA LEU A 30 -13.95 -6.23 10.31
C LEU A 30 -14.28 -4.98 9.49
N ARG A 31 -15.39 -4.30 9.80
CA ARG A 31 -15.71 -2.99 9.20
C ARG A 31 -14.69 -1.93 9.63
N GLY A 32 -14.35 -1.89 10.92
CA GLY A 32 -13.34 -1.00 11.47
C GLY A 32 -11.96 -1.22 10.85
N GLU A 33 -11.59 -2.47 10.57
CA GLU A 33 -10.36 -2.83 9.86
C GLU A 33 -10.34 -2.31 8.42
N ARG A 34 -11.44 -2.46 7.68
CA ARG A 34 -11.54 -1.90 6.33
C ARG A 34 -11.37 -0.38 6.34
N ASP A 35 -12.01 0.30 7.28
CA ASP A 35 -11.90 1.75 7.43
C ASP A 35 -10.49 2.16 7.86
N PHE A 36 -9.78 1.33 8.63
CA PHE A 36 -8.39 1.53 9.01
C PHE A 36 -7.44 1.52 7.81
N PHE A 37 -7.56 0.53 6.90
CA PHE A 37 -6.77 0.53 5.66
C PHE A 37 -7.14 1.70 4.74
N GLY A 38 -8.41 2.12 4.73
CA GLY A 38 -8.86 3.32 4.03
C GLY A 38 -8.15 4.58 4.54
N ARG A 39 -8.13 4.78 5.87
CA ARG A 39 -7.45 5.89 6.52
C ARG A 39 -5.95 5.90 6.25
N MET A 40 -5.30 4.74 6.37
CA MET A 40 -3.87 4.60 6.07
C MET A 40 -3.51 5.07 4.66
N LYS A 41 -4.27 4.63 3.65
CA LYS A 41 -4.07 5.06 2.25
C LYS A 41 -4.30 6.56 2.08
N ALA A 42 -5.32 7.11 2.73
CA ALA A 42 -5.61 8.54 2.69
C ALA A 42 -4.48 9.38 3.32
N ASP A 43 -3.92 8.93 4.45
CA ASP A 43 -2.79 9.60 5.10
C ASP A 43 -1.53 9.58 4.23
N ILE A 44 -1.21 8.44 3.60
CA ILE A 44 -0.08 8.35 2.67
C ILE A 44 -0.30 9.30 1.48
N SER A 45 -1.51 9.28 0.90
CA SER A 45 -1.87 10.14 -0.23
C SER A 45 -1.77 11.63 0.13
N GLY A 46 -2.34 12.04 1.27
CA GLY A 46 -2.31 13.42 1.74
C GLY A 46 -0.90 13.91 2.06
N TRP A 47 -0.04 13.03 2.62
CA TRP A 47 1.35 13.38 2.89
C TRP A 47 2.19 13.49 1.60
N ALA A 48 2.03 12.54 0.67
CA ALA A 48 2.84 12.43 -0.55
C ALA A 48 2.41 13.41 -1.65
N GLY A 49 1.11 13.70 -1.75
CA GLY A 49 0.50 14.58 -2.76
C GLY A 49 1.29 15.87 -3.05
N PRO A 50 1.61 16.70 -2.04
CA PRO A 50 2.33 17.95 -2.27
C PRO A 50 3.85 17.81 -2.41
N LYS A 51 4.43 16.61 -2.23
CA LYS A 51 5.90 16.42 -2.12
C LYS A 51 6.49 15.55 -3.23
N ALA A 52 5.71 14.62 -3.78
CA ALA A 52 6.14 13.66 -4.79
C ALA A 52 5.39 13.88 -6.11
N LEU A 53 6.05 13.60 -7.23
CA LEU A 53 5.41 13.59 -8.56
C LEU A 53 4.43 12.42 -8.69
N CYS A 54 4.78 11.28 -8.08
CA CYS A 54 3.97 10.08 -8.05
C CYS A 54 4.23 9.33 -6.75
N ALA A 55 3.21 8.68 -6.22
CA ALA A 55 3.30 7.79 -5.08
C ALA A 55 2.50 6.52 -5.36
N VAL A 56 3.11 5.35 -5.17
CA VAL A 56 2.49 4.06 -5.44
C VAL A 56 2.73 3.13 -4.27
N LEU A 57 1.66 2.68 -3.62
CA LEU A 57 1.73 1.62 -2.62
C LEU A 57 1.79 0.27 -3.32
N PHE A 58 2.74 -0.58 -2.94
CA PHE A 58 2.90 -1.91 -3.51
C PHE A 58 3.21 -2.93 -2.40
N GLY A 59 3.50 -4.17 -2.80
CA GLY A 59 3.82 -5.24 -1.85
C GLY A 59 2.59 -5.94 -1.27
N SER A 60 2.77 -6.66 -0.17
CA SER A 60 1.70 -7.46 0.47
C SER A 60 0.57 -6.61 1.04
N VAL A 61 0.88 -5.37 1.48
CA VAL A 61 -0.12 -4.42 1.98
C VAL A 61 -1.06 -3.95 0.87
N ALA A 62 -0.56 -3.73 -0.34
CA ALA A 62 -1.41 -3.39 -1.49
C ALA A 62 -2.39 -4.51 -1.86
N ARG A 63 -2.04 -5.77 -1.57
CA ARG A 63 -2.86 -6.95 -1.88
C ARG A 63 -3.87 -7.33 -0.79
N LEU A 64 -3.93 -6.58 0.32
CA LEU A 64 -4.72 -6.95 1.52
C LEU A 64 -4.32 -8.33 2.09
N GLU A 65 -3.13 -8.81 1.77
CA GLU A 65 -2.54 -10.08 2.22
C GLU A 65 -1.50 -9.83 3.34
N ALA A 66 -1.54 -8.66 3.97
CA ALA A 66 -0.53 -8.27 4.95
C ALA A 66 -0.64 -9.14 6.21
N GLU A 67 0.39 -9.92 6.47
CA GLU A 67 0.57 -10.60 7.75
C GLU A 67 1.03 -9.61 8.83
N PRO A 68 0.73 -9.87 10.13
CA PRO A 68 1.28 -9.09 11.23
C PRO A 68 2.81 -8.98 11.12
N GLY A 69 3.33 -7.75 11.05
CA GLY A 69 4.76 -7.48 10.86
C GLY A 69 5.20 -7.22 9.42
N SER A 70 4.28 -7.23 8.45
CA SER A 70 4.55 -6.80 7.07
C SER A 70 4.91 -5.32 6.98
N ASP A 71 5.83 -4.98 6.09
CA ASP A 71 6.16 -3.60 5.74
C ASP A 71 5.22 -3.09 4.64
N ALA A 72 4.82 -1.82 4.71
CA ALA A 72 4.12 -1.12 3.64
C ALA A 72 5.14 -0.53 2.66
N ASP A 73 5.28 -1.16 1.49
CA ASP A 73 6.21 -0.72 0.47
C ASP A 73 5.63 0.44 -0.35
N LEU A 74 6.37 1.54 -0.43
CA LEU A 74 5.91 2.77 -1.08
C LEU A 74 6.94 3.26 -2.09
N LEU A 75 6.57 3.35 -3.37
CA LEU A 75 7.39 3.98 -4.39
C LEU A 75 7.04 5.47 -4.44
N LEU A 76 8.06 6.32 -4.40
CA LEU A 76 7.91 7.76 -4.58
C LEU A 76 8.78 8.21 -5.75
N LEU A 77 8.18 8.93 -6.70
CA LEU A 77 8.91 9.59 -7.76
C LEU A 77 9.11 11.07 -7.44
N ALA A 78 10.35 11.53 -7.56
CA ALA A 78 10.74 12.92 -7.33
C ALA A 78 11.44 13.51 -8.55
N SER A 79 11.44 14.84 -8.64
CA SER A 79 12.42 15.53 -9.48
C SER A 79 13.83 15.35 -8.89
N PRO A 80 14.91 15.45 -9.70
CA PRO A 80 16.27 15.34 -9.19
C PRO A 80 16.58 16.31 -8.03
N ALA A 81 16.07 17.55 -8.13
CA ALA A 81 16.27 18.57 -7.11
C ALA A 81 15.48 18.29 -5.81
N ALA A 82 14.31 17.66 -5.90
CA ALA A 82 13.46 17.38 -4.74
C ALA A 82 13.80 16.05 -4.04
N LYS A 83 14.58 15.17 -4.67
CA LYS A 83 14.84 13.81 -4.16
C LYS A 83 15.37 13.80 -2.72
N ALA A 84 16.38 14.61 -2.42
CA ALA A 84 16.99 14.63 -1.08
C ALA A 84 16.01 15.13 0.00
N ALA A 85 15.25 16.19 -0.29
CA ALA A 85 14.24 16.71 0.62
C ALA A 85 13.10 15.72 0.84
N LEU A 86 12.66 15.02 -0.22
CA LEU A 86 11.65 13.98 -0.11
C LEU A 86 12.13 12.78 0.73
N THR A 87 13.40 12.39 0.60
CA THR A 87 13.99 11.34 1.45
C THR A 87 13.94 11.70 2.93
N ALA A 88 14.38 12.91 3.29
CA ALA A 88 14.33 13.35 4.68
C ALA A 88 12.89 13.40 5.22
N ALA A 89 11.95 13.91 4.42
CA ALA A 89 10.53 13.96 4.79
C ALA A 89 9.91 12.56 4.91
N ALA A 90 10.32 11.61 4.06
CA ALA A 90 9.84 10.23 4.11
C ALA A 90 10.33 9.50 5.37
N ASP A 91 11.58 9.76 5.78
CA ASP A 91 12.12 9.21 7.03
C ASP A 91 11.39 9.72 8.26
N GLU A 92 11.02 11.00 8.29
CA GLU A 92 10.18 11.57 9.34
C GLU A 92 8.79 10.95 9.35
N PHE A 93 8.13 10.91 8.19
CA PHE A 93 6.81 10.32 8.07
C PHE A 93 6.79 8.85 8.48
N ARG A 94 7.83 8.08 8.13
CA ARG A 94 8.00 6.68 8.54
C ARG A 94 8.04 6.51 10.05
N ARG A 95 8.69 7.42 10.79
CA ARG A 95 8.78 7.37 12.27
C ARG A 95 7.41 7.57 12.92
N ASP A 96 6.59 8.45 12.35
CA ASP A 96 5.24 8.72 12.85
C ASP A 96 4.22 7.68 12.41
N PHE A 97 4.46 7.02 11.27
CA PHE A 97 3.55 6.05 10.67
C PHE A 97 3.47 4.74 11.46
N ALA A 98 4.62 4.18 11.85
CA ALA A 98 4.69 2.90 12.55
C ALA A 98 3.87 2.84 13.87
N PRO A 99 3.94 3.81 14.80
CA PRO A 99 3.14 3.76 16.02
C PRO A 99 1.64 3.95 15.76
N ARG A 100 1.24 4.61 14.68
CA ARG A 100 -0.18 4.84 14.33
C ARG A 100 -0.82 3.63 13.68
N TYR A 101 -0.07 2.93 12.84
CA TYR A 101 -0.59 1.88 11.97
C TYR A 101 -0.12 0.47 12.33
N GLY A 102 0.83 0.32 13.25
CA GLY A 102 1.37 -0.98 13.66
C GLY A 102 2.21 -1.69 12.59
N ILE A 103 2.52 -1.01 11.47
CA ILE A 103 3.33 -1.51 10.36
C ILE A 103 4.38 -0.48 9.96
N ARG A 104 5.56 -0.94 9.50
CA ARG A 104 6.61 -0.02 9.06
C ARG A 104 6.36 0.41 7.62
N LEU A 105 6.65 1.67 7.32
CA LEU A 105 6.68 2.16 5.94
C LEU A 105 8.07 1.97 5.35
N SER A 106 8.17 1.41 4.14
CA SER A 106 9.42 1.18 3.41
C SER A 106 9.42 2.01 2.12
N PRO A 107 9.82 3.29 2.18
CA PRO A 107 9.84 4.16 1.01
C PRO A 107 11.04 3.88 0.10
N VAL A 108 10.76 3.64 -1.18
CA VAL A 108 11.73 3.60 -2.28
C VAL A 108 11.59 4.89 -3.08
N ILE A 109 12.62 5.74 -3.07
CA ILE A 109 12.56 7.05 -3.71
C ILE A 109 13.46 7.06 -4.95
N LEU A 110 12.85 7.30 -6.11
CA LEU A 110 13.53 7.35 -7.39
C LEU A 110 13.23 8.66 -8.11
N THR A 111 14.17 9.10 -8.95
CA THR A 111 13.86 10.03 -10.01
C THR A 111 13.13 9.32 -11.15
N VAL A 112 12.40 10.06 -11.97
CA VAL A 112 11.75 9.52 -13.18
C VAL A 112 12.77 8.82 -14.09
N ARG A 113 13.97 9.40 -14.26
CA ARG A 113 15.06 8.82 -15.05
C ARG A 113 15.57 7.49 -14.48
N GLU A 114 15.71 7.38 -13.16
CA GLU A 114 16.11 6.13 -12.50
C GLU A 114 15.05 5.04 -12.66
N ALA A 115 13.77 5.39 -12.49
CA ALA A 115 12.65 4.48 -12.67
C ALA A 115 12.57 3.97 -14.12
N LEU A 116 12.68 4.86 -15.10
CA LEU A 116 12.75 4.50 -16.52
C LEU A 116 13.95 3.63 -16.86
N GLY A 117 15.13 3.96 -16.30
CA GLY A 117 16.34 3.17 -16.49
C GLY A 117 16.17 1.73 -15.98
N ARG A 118 15.52 1.55 -14.83
CA ARG A 118 15.18 0.23 -14.26
C ARG A 118 14.15 -0.51 -15.10
N LEU A 119 13.10 0.19 -15.56
CA LEU A 119 12.07 -0.40 -16.43
C LEU A 119 12.67 -0.93 -17.74
N LYS A 120 13.53 -0.15 -18.41
CA LYS A 120 14.22 -0.54 -19.65
C LYS A 120 15.13 -1.75 -19.46
N LYS A 121 15.77 -1.86 -18.29
CA LYS A 121 16.58 -3.03 -17.91
C LYS A 121 15.75 -4.24 -17.49
N GLY A 122 14.42 -4.09 -17.44
CA GLY A 122 13.51 -5.16 -17.09
C GLY A 122 13.43 -5.48 -15.60
N ASP A 123 13.79 -4.52 -14.72
CA ASP A 123 13.78 -4.66 -13.26
C ASP A 123 12.43 -5.25 -12.78
N PRO A 124 12.44 -6.43 -12.11
CA PRO A 124 11.22 -7.08 -11.63
C PRO A 124 10.41 -6.21 -10.66
N LEU A 125 11.07 -5.37 -9.85
CA LEU A 125 10.41 -4.51 -8.88
C LEU A 125 9.50 -3.50 -9.59
N ILE A 126 10.05 -2.74 -10.55
CA ILE A 126 9.28 -1.72 -11.27
C ILE A 126 8.15 -2.37 -12.08
N LYS A 127 8.40 -3.53 -12.69
CA LYS A 127 7.36 -4.27 -13.41
C LYS A 127 6.21 -4.72 -12.50
N ASN A 128 6.52 -5.21 -11.30
CA ASN A 128 5.51 -5.61 -10.34
C ASN A 128 4.70 -4.40 -9.83
N ILE A 129 5.38 -3.29 -9.53
CA ILE A 129 4.72 -2.04 -9.13
C ILE A 129 3.77 -1.54 -10.23
N MET A 130 4.16 -1.60 -11.51
CA MET A 130 3.29 -1.20 -12.62
C MET A 130 2.05 -2.10 -12.82
N ARG A 131 2.13 -3.37 -12.38
CA ARG A 131 1.06 -4.35 -12.53
C ARG A 131 0.09 -4.33 -11.35
N GLU A 132 0.62 -4.23 -10.14
CA GLU A 132 -0.12 -4.49 -8.89
C GLU A 132 -0.12 -3.29 -7.93
N GLY A 133 0.63 -2.24 -8.23
CA GLY A 133 0.69 -1.05 -7.41
C GLY A 133 -0.62 -0.26 -7.40
N ILE A 134 -0.89 0.38 -6.27
CA ILE A 134 -2.01 1.28 -6.07
C ILE A 134 -1.47 2.71 -6.12
N ASP A 135 -1.86 3.48 -7.14
CA ASP A 135 -1.54 4.90 -7.25
C ASP A 135 -2.23 5.68 -6.11
N LEU A 136 -1.44 6.32 -5.25
CA LEU A 136 -1.88 7.17 -4.14
C LEU A 136 -1.42 8.62 -4.30
N GLY A 137 -0.52 8.90 -5.25
CA GLY A 137 0.03 10.22 -5.51
C GLY A 137 -0.82 11.08 -6.44
N PRO A 138 -0.35 12.29 -6.76
CA PRO A 138 -1.10 13.25 -7.58
C PRO A 138 -1.18 12.84 -9.05
N ALA A 139 -0.17 12.14 -9.57
CA ALA A 139 -0.16 11.57 -10.92
C ALA A 139 0.01 10.05 -10.87
N LYS A 140 -0.52 9.35 -11.88
CA LYS A 140 -0.37 7.90 -11.99
C LYS A 140 1.01 7.53 -12.50
N LEU A 141 1.54 6.41 -12.02
CA LEU A 141 2.89 5.96 -12.40
C LEU A 141 3.04 5.79 -13.91
N LYS A 142 2.03 5.23 -14.57
CA LYS A 142 2.06 4.98 -16.02
C LYS A 142 2.12 6.27 -16.83
N GLU A 143 1.46 7.33 -16.38
CA GLU A 143 1.47 8.64 -17.04
C GLU A 143 2.86 9.28 -16.90
N VAL A 144 3.38 9.33 -15.67
CA VAL A 144 4.69 9.92 -15.36
C VAL A 144 5.85 9.22 -16.09
N LEU A 145 5.75 7.91 -16.32
CA LEU A 145 6.78 7.16 -17.05
C LEU A 145 6.60 7.21 -18.58
N ASN A 146 5.42 7.53 -19.10
CA ASN A 146 5.22 7.66 -20.55
C ASN A 146 5.55 9.07 -21.06
N ASP A 147 5.42 10.09 -20.22
CA ASP A 147 5.62 11.51 -20.56
C ASP A 147 7.08 11.99 -20.41
N ALA A 148 8.03 11.09 -20.08
CA ALA A 148 9.43 11.42 -19.75
C ALA A 148 10.47 10.77 -20.69
#